data_AF-A0A4Q2KDJ5-F1
#
_entry.id   AF-A0A4Q2KDJ5-F1
#
_cell.length_a   1.000
_cell.length_b   1.000
_cell.length_c   1.000
_cell.angle_alpha   90.00
_cell.angle_beta   90.00
_cell.angle_gamma   90.00
#
_symmetry.space_group_name_H-M   'P 1'
#
loop_
_entity.id
_entity.type
_entity.pdbx_description
1 polymer ?
#
loop_
_entity_poly.entity_id
_entity_poly.type
_entity_poly.pdbx_seq_one_letter_code
_entity_poly.pdbx_strand_id
1 'polypeptide(L)' 'MINEPAVDKLVEKLGTKEHPASRYELCVVVAKRARQVIDQAQNQGIKELPDKMKEIAFACREIESGKLSLTRD' A
#
# COMPACT_ATOMS: atom_id res chain seq x y z
N MET A 1 8.41 -10.66 10.72
CA MET A 1 9.32 -10.43 9.58
C MET A 1 8.86 -9.19 8.84
N ILE A 2 9.76 -8.38 8.29
CA ILE A 2 9.43 -7.15 7.53
C ILE A 2 8.94 -7.49 6.10
N ASN A 3 9.16 -8.73 5.63
CA ASN A 3 9.03 -9.12 4.22
C ASN A 3 7.67 -9.76 3.86
N GLU A 4 6.67 -9.66 4.72
CA GLU A 4 5.31 -10.12 4.41
C GLU A 4 4.36 -8.93 4.30
N PRO A 5 3.64 -8.79 3.17
CA PRO A 5 3.72 -9.59 1.94
C PRO A 5 5.01 -9.38 1.11
N ALA A 6 5.36 -10.39 0.30
CA ALA A 6 6.57 -10.38 -0.53
C ALA A 6 6.49 -9.30 -1.62
N VAL A 7 7.60 -8.58 -1.85
CA VAL A 7 7.67 -7.45 -2.78
C VAL A 7 7.23 -7.85 -4.19
N ASP A 8 7.68 -8.99 -4.70
CA ASP A 8 7.34 -9.43 -6.06
C ASP A 8 5.83 -9.66 -6.24
N LYS A 9 5.15 -10.20 -5.21
CA LYS A 9 3.69 -10.36 -5.22
C LYS A 9 2.97 -9.01 -5.22
N LEU A 10 3.49 -8.03 -4.48
CA LEU A 10 2.92 -6.69 -4.44
C LEU A 10 3.03 -5.99 -5.80
N VAL A 11 4.18 -6.12 -6.47
CA VAL A 11 4.38 -5.56 -7.81
C VAL A 11 3.44 -6.21 -8.82
N GLU A 12 3.30 -7.54 -8.77
CA GLU A 12 2.39 -8.28 -9.65
C GLU A 12 0.93 -7.87 -9.43
N LYS A 13 0.51 -7.67 -8.17
CA LYS A 13 -0.86 -7.25 -7.82
C LYS A 13 -1.16 -5.80 -8.14
N LEU A 14 -0.15 -4.93 -8.11
CA LEU A 14 -0.32 -3.50 -8.37
C LEU A 14 -0.49 -3.20 -9.86
N GLY A 15 0.14 -3.99 -10.73
CA GLY A 15 0.04 -3.86 -12.19
C GLY A 15 -0.94 -4.83 -12.83
N THR A 16 -1.09 -4.73 -14.16
CA THR A 16 -1.77 -5.74 -14.98
C THR A 16 -0.79 -6.38 -15.96
N LYS A 17 -1.22 -7.42 -16.70
CA LYS A 17 -0.39 -8.04 -17.74
C LYS A 17 -0.04 -7.07 -18.86
N GLU A 18 -0.97 -6.19 -19.21
CA GLU A 18 -0.84 -5.17 -20.24
C GLU A 18 0.00 -3.99 -19.74
N HIS A 19 -0.05 -3.70 -18.44
CA HIS A 19 0.65 -2.59 -17.81
C HIS A 19 1.32 -3.05 -16.51
N PRO A 20 2.51 -3.67 -16.58
CA PRO A 20 3.22 -4.10 -15.39
C PRO A 20 3.62 -2.89 -14.54
N ALA A 21 3.52 -3.04 -13.23
CA ALA A 21 4.05 -2.08 -12.28
C ALA A 21 5.55 -2.34 -12.07
N SER A 22 6.30 -1.27 -11.82
CA SER A 22 7.69 -1.33 -11.40
C SER A 22 7.81 -1.30 -9.87
N ARG A 23 8.95 -1.74 -9.34
CA ARG A 23 9.28 -1.62 -7.91
C ARG A 23 9.32 -0.15 -7.46
N TYR A 24 9.69 0.78 -8.34
CA TYR A 24 9.67 2.21 -8.03
C TYR A 24 8.24 2.74 -7.91
N GLU A 25 7.33 2.30 -8.79
CA GLU A 25 5.91 2.66 -8.67
C GLU A 25 5.29 2.09 -7.40
N LEU A 26 5.65 0.86 -7.01
CA LEU A 26 5.25 0.30 -5.72
C LEU A 26 5.65 1.22 -4.56
N CYS A 27 6.91 1.66 -4.52
CA CYS A 27 7.38 2.58 -3.47
C CYS A 27 6.55 3.88 -3.43
N VAL A 28 6.26 4.47 -4.59
CA VAL A 28 5.48 5.71 -4.68
C VAL A 28 4.05 5.50 -4.22
N VAL A 29 3.38 4.44 -4.69
CA VAL A 29 1.98 4.15 -4.31
C VAL A 29 1.87 3.84 -2.83
N VAL A 30 2.74 2.98 -2.29
CA VAL A 30 2.74 2.63 -0.86
C VAL A 30 2.99 3.87 0.00
N ALA A 31 3.95 4.72 -0.38
CA ALA A 31 4.25 5.95 0.36
C ALA A 31 3.08 6.94 0.33
N LYS A 32 2.46 7.15 -0.84
CA LYS A 32 1.26 8.01 -0.98
C LYS A 32 0.12 7.47 -0.14
N ARG A 33 -0.14 6.17 -0.21
CA ARG A 33 -1.22 5.53 0.55
C ARG A 33 -0.98 5.61 2.05
N ALA A 34 0.23 5.34 2.52
CA ALA A 34 0.56 5.44 3.93
C ALA A 34 0.29 6.85 4.46
N ARG A 35 0.61 7.91 3.70
CA ARG A 35 0.23 9.28 4.09
C ARG A 35 -1.28 9.49 4.17
N GLN A 36 -2.05 9.02 3.19
CA GLN A 36 -3.51 9.11 3.25
C GLN A 36 -4.09 8.44 4.50
N VAL A 37 -3.51 7.31 4.90
CA VAL A 37 -3.92 6.57 6.10
C VAL A 37 -3.57 7.37 7.37
N ILE A 38 -2.39 8.00 7.43
CA ILE A 38 -2.00 8.90 8.52
C ILE A 38 -2.98 10.07 8.63
N ASP A 39 -3.24 10.76 7.51
CA ASP A 39 -4.14 11.92 7.47
C ASP A 39 -5.56 11.52 7.88
N GLN A 40 -6.05 10.36 7.42
CA GLN A 40 -7.34 9.82 7.82
C GLN A 40 -7.39 9.49 9.31
N ALA A 41 -6.38 8.83 9.86
CA ALA A 41 -6.31 8.48 11.28
C ALA A 41 -6.29 9.73 12.17
N GLN A 42 -5.50 10.74 11.78
CA GLN A 42 -5.45 12.03 12.46
C GLN A 42 -6.81 12.73 12.45
N ASN A 43 -7.48 12.79 11.30
CA ASN A 43 -8.81 13.41 11.17
C ASN A 43 -9.90 12.68 11.98
N GLN A 44 -9.75 11.38 12.20
CA GLN A 44 -10.69 10.56 12.99
C GLN A 44 -10.33 10.48 14.48
N GLY A 45 -9.23 11.12 14.91
CA GLY A 45 -8.72 11.03 16.28
C GLY A 45 -8.19 9.64 16.66
N ILE A 46 -7.93 8.78 15.67
CA ILE A 46 -7.42 7.42 15.86
C ILE A 46 -5.90 7.49 16.02
N LYS A 47 -5.39 7.03 17.17
CA LYS A 47 -3.94 7.01 17.46
C LYS A 47 -3.22 5.77 16.94
N GLU A 48 -3.92 4.65 16.78
CA GLU A 48 -3.35 3.39 16.33
C GLU A 48 -4.28 2.72 15.31
N LEU A 49 -3.70 2.22 14.22
CA LEU A 49 -4.42 1.39 13.26
C LEU A 49 -4.80 0.03 13.87
N PRO A 50 -5.76 -0.69 13.27
CA PRO A 50 -6.08 -2.07 13.65
C PRO A 50 -4.81 -2.92 13.81
N ASP A 51 -4.79 -3.78 14.83
CA ASP A 51 -3.66 -4.65 15.19
C ASP A 51 -2.33 -3.92 15.47
N LYS A 52 -2.36 -2.62 15.79
CA LYS A 52 -1.15 -1.77 15.95
C LYS A 52 -0.25 -1.81 14.72
N MET A 53 -0.87 -2.02 13.56
CA MET A 53 -0.18 -2.09 12.29
C MET A 53 0.44 -0.74 11.92
N LYS A 54 1.65 -0.78 11.36
CA LYS A 54 2.25 0.40 10.72
C LYS A 54 1.48 0.72 9.42
N GLU A 55 1.36 1.99 9.12
CA GLU A 55 0.61 2.53 7.98
C GLU A 55 1.15 2.02 6.64
N ILE A 56 2.47 1.85 6.55
CA ILE A 56 3.13 1.23 5.39
C ILE A 56 2.71 -0.23 5.22
N ALA A 57 2.66 -1.01 6.31
CA ALA A 57 2.25 -2.41 6.25
C ALA A 57 0.75 -2.53 5.90
N PHE A 58 -0.07 -1.60 6.39
CA PHE A 58 -1.48 -1.50 6.00
C PHE A 58 -1.63 -1.26 4.49
N ALA A 59 -0.89 -0.31 3.93
CA ALA A 59 -0.89 -0.03 2.50
C ALA A 59 -0.45 -1.26 1.65
N CYS A 60 0.58 -1.99 2.09
CA CYS A 60 0.99 -3.24 1.42
C CYS A 60 -0.13 -4.29 1.43
N ARG A 61 -0.84 -4.46 2.55
CA ARG A 61 -1.99 -5.38 2.63
C ARG A 61 -3.14 -4.95 1.73
N GLU A 62 -3.40 -3.65 1.61
CA GLU A 62 -4.44 -3.15 0.71
C GLU A 62 -4.13 -3.47 -0.76
N ILE A 63 -2.85 -3.36 -1.18
CA ILE A 63 -2.39 -3.78 -2.51
C ILE A 63 -2.57 -5.29 -2.70
N GLU A 64 -2.13 -6.10 -1.73
CA GLU A 64 -2.29 -7.56 -1.80
C GLU A 64 -3.76 -7.99 -1.92
N SER A 65 -4.66 -7.29 -1.21
CA SER A 65 -6.10 -7.52 -1.27
C SER A 65 -6.78 -7.00 -2.54
N GLY A 66 -6.07 -6.27 -3.40
CA GLY A 66 -6.60 -5.68 -4.63
C GLY A 66 -7.49 -4.45 -4.42
N LYS A 67 -7.45 -3.82 -3.22
CA LYS A 67 -8.19 -2.59 -2.92
C LYS A 67 -7.54 -1.32 -3.48
N LEU A 68 -6.27 -1.42 -3.88
CA LEU A 68 -5.48 -0.34 -4.49
C LEU A 68 -5.17 -0.68 -5.94
N SER A 69 -5.45 0.26 -6.83
CA SER A 69 -5.07 0.22 -8.24
C SER A 69 -4.13 1.38 -8.56
N LEU A 70 -3.12 1.13 -9.39
CA LEU A 70 -2.27 2.16 -9.95
C LEU A 70 -2.95 2.77 -11.18
N THR A 71 -3.14 4.10 -11.16
CA THR A 71 -3.53 4.87 -12.35
C THR A 71 -2.36 5.76 -12.75
N ARG A 72 -1.96 5.69 -14.02
CA ARG A 72 -1.00 6.62 -14.64
C ARG A 72 -1.85 7.70 -15.32
N ASP A 73 -1.80 8.91 -14.79
CA ASP A 73 -2.40 10.11 -15.41
C ASP A 73 -1.46 10.61 -16.51
#